data_AF-A0A9P3KDL4-F1
#
_entry.id   AF-A0A9P3KDL4-F1
#
_cell.length_a   1.000
_cell.length_b   1.000
_cell.length_c   1.000
_cell.angle_alpha   90.00
_cell.angle_beta   90.00
_cell.angle_gamma   90.00
#
_symmetry.space_group_name_H-M   'P 1'
#
loop_
_entity.id
_entity.type
_entity.pdbx_description
1 polymer ?
#
loop_
_entity_poly.entity_id
_entity_poly.type
_entity_poly.pdbx_seq_one_letter_code
_entity_poly.pdbx_strand_id
1 'polypeptide(L)'
;MDPATIAKAANPWVPRGRVRDEKEKVLRTVQGILNKLTPEMFAPLVQQLLSSGINTPQILQEVISLVFTKAVDEPTFCPMYAALCENLSRGLPELASFQSRCRKEVRKGKREETRREKRREKGREKGREKGREKGREKGREKGREKGREKGREKGREKGREKGRGDSKKGEGEMVEESVWKQTRGETRGGEG
;
A
#
# COMPACT_ATOMS: atom_id res chain seq x y z
N MET A 1 36.68 53.46 -24.58
CA MET A 1 36.16 52.46 -23.63
C MET A 1 35.68 53.26 -22.42
N ASP A 2 34.41 53.60 -22.40
CA ASP A 2 33.83 54.33 -21.27
C ASP A 2 33.75 53.42 -20.02
N PRO A 3 34.08 53.92 -18.83
CA PRO A 3 34.06 53.12 -17.61
C PRO A 3 32.63 52.70 -17.25
N ALA A 4 32.44 51.42 -16.98
CA ALA A 4 31.14 50.85 -16.63
C ALA A 4 30.61 51.48 -15.32
N THR A 5 29.54 52.27 -15.44
CA THR A 5 28.85 52.85 -14.29
C THR A 5 27.96 51.78 -13.66
N ILE A 6 28.25 51.38 -12.42
CA ILE A 6 27.41 50.45 -11.66
C ILE A 6 26.11 51.17 -11.29
N ALA A 7 25.00 50.75 -11.91
CA ALA A 7 23.67 51.24 -11.56
C ALA A 7 23.28 50.79 -10.15
N LYS A 8 22.84 51.72 -9.31
CA LYS A 8 22.28 51.39 -7.99
C LYS A 8 21.00 50.58 -8.18
N ALA A 9 20.91 49.42 -7.51
CA ALA A 9 19.71 48.60 -7.49
C ALA A 9 18.53 49.40 -6.91
N ALA A 10 17.34 49.26 -7.51
CA ALA A 10 16.13 49.96 -7.10
C ALA A 10 15.74 49.67 -5.63
N ASN A 11 16.09 48.48 -5.12
CA ASN A 11 15.98 48.12 -3.71
C ASN A 11 17.33 47.64 -3.17
N PRO A 12 18.19 48.55 -2.68
CA PRO A 12 19.39 48.17 -1.96
C PRO A 12 18.99 47.46 -0.66
N TRP A 13 19.72 46.42 -0.27
CA TRP A 13 19.55 45.86 1.06
C TRP A 13 19.92 46.93 2.10
N VAL A 14 18.95 47.33 2.91
CA VAL A 14 19.13 48.34 3.96
C VAL A 14 19.26 47.61 5.30
N PRO A 15 20.30 47.87 6.11
CA PRO A 15 20.38 47.31 7.45
C PRO A 15 19.15 47.74 8.23
N ARG A 16 18.30 46.78 8.63
CA ARG A 16 17.12 47.08 9.45
C ARG A 16 17.61 47.66 10.78
N GLY A 17 17.20 48.90 11.08
CA GLY A 17 17.65 49.69 12.24
C GLY A 17 17.48 48.97 13.59
N ARG A 18 18.06 49.58 14.65
CA ARG A 18 18.03 49.07 16.03
C ARG A 18 16.61 48.62 16.39
N VAL A 19 16.43 47.31 16.52
CA VAL A 19 15.18 46.70 16.93
C VAL A 19 14.82 47.22 18.31
N ARG A 20 13.74 47.99 18.40
CA ARG A 20 13.23 48.53 19.67
C ARG A 20 12.46 47.49 20.47
N ASP A 21 11.83 46.53 19.78
CA ASP A 21 10.94 45.55 20.37
C ASP A 21 11.70 44.28 20.82
N GLU A 22 11.55 43.91 22.09
CA GLU A 22 12.20 42.75 22.70
C GLU A 22 11.77 41.45 22.00
N LYS A 23 10.51 41.38 21.56
CA LYS A 23 9.96 40.28 20.78
C LYS A 23 10.71 40.07 19.47
N GLU A 24 10.93 41.15 18.71
CA GLU A 24 11.62 41.05 17.41
C GLU A 24 13.10 40.71 17.59
N LYS A 25 13.74 41.12 18.69
CA LYS A 25 15.10 40.69 19.02
C LYS A 25 15.17 39.18 19.22
N VAL A 26 14.26 38.61 20.02
CA VAL A 26 14.19 37.16 20.25
C VAL A 26 13.97 36.42 18.93
N LEU A 27 13.03 36.88 18.09
CA LEU A 27 12.73 36.24 16.81
C LEU A 27 13.88 36.31 15.81
N ARG A 28 14.63 37.43 15.75
CA ARG A 28 15.83 37.52 14.91
C ARG A 28 16.93 36.56 15.37
N THR A 29 17.12 36.44 16.68
CA THR A 29 18.07 35.47 17.26
C THR A 29 17.66 34.04 16.90
N VAL A 30 16.37 33.70 17.07
CA VAL A 30 15.82 32.39 16.70
C VAL A 30 15.99 32.12 15.20
N GLN A 31 15.68 33.09 14.33
CA GLN A 31 15.89 32.96 12.88
C GLN A 31 17.36 32.70 12.55
N GLY A 32 18.29 33.40 13.22
CA GLY A 32 19.72 33.18 13.07
C GLY A 32 20.14 31.77 13.48
N ILE A 33 19.59 31.26 14.58
CA ILE A 33 19.81 29.89 15.07
C ILE A 33 19.27 28.87 14.06
N LEU A 34 18.04 29.04 13.59
CA LEU A 34 17.41 28.13 12.63
C LEU A 34 18.12 28.11 11.28
N ASN A 35 18.63 29.26 10.80
CA ASN A 35 19.42 29.31 9.58
C ASN A 35 20.79 28.62 9.70
N LYS A 36 21.29 28.42 10.91
CA LYS A 36 22.55 27.71 11.20
C LYS A 36 22.31 26.28 11.67
N LEU A 37 21.06 25.82 11.64
CA LEU A 37 20.68 24.54 12.22
C LEU A 37 21.18 23.39 11.34
N THR A 38 22.31 22.81 11.75
CA THR A 38 22.89 21.61 11.16
C THR A 38 22.99 20.52 12.23
N PRO A 39 23.12 19.24 11.84
CA PRO A 39 23.27 18.14 12.80
C PRO A 39 24.45 18.34 13.76
N GLU A 40 25.54 18.92 13.27
CA GLU A 40 26.77 19.17 14.04
C GLU A 40 26.59 20.27 15.09
N MET A 41 25.81 21.31 14.77
CA MET A 41 25.59 22.46 15.65
C MET A 41 24.30 22.34 16.48
N PHE A 42 23.57 21.23 16.37
CA PHE A 42 22.24 21.08 16.95
C PHE A 42 22.23 21.29 18.47
N ALA A 43 23.09 20.59 19.21
CA ALA A 43 23.13 20.65 20.67
C ALA A 43 23.40 22.07 21.23
N PRO A 44 24.44 22.80 20.79
CA PRO A 44 24.69 24.16 21.28
C PRO A 44 23.60 25.14 20.83
N LEU A 45 23.05 24.99 19.62
CA LEU A 45 22.00 25.86 19.10
C LEU A 45 20.66 25.70 19.85
N VAL A 46 20.31 24.48 20.27
CA VAL A 46 19.12 24.23 21.10
C VAL A 46 19.26 24.90 22.46
N GLN A 47 20.43 24.82 23.09
CA GLN A 47 20.67 25.49 24.37
C GLN A 47 20.56 27.01 24.24
N GLN A 48 21.15 27.58 23.18
CA GLN A 48 20.99 29.00 22.88
C GLN A 48 19.53 29.41 22.67
N LEU A 49 18.72 28.55 22.03
CA LEU A 49 17.30 28.79 21.83
C LEU A 49 16.50 28.75 23.13
N LEU A 50 16.84 27.85 24.06
CA LEU A 50 16.22 27.80 25.39
C LEU A 50 16.59 29.03 26.23
N SER A 51 17.82 29.52 26.08
CA SER A 51 18.31 30.73 26.75
C SER A 51 17.91 32.04 26.07
N SER A 52 17.29 32.02 24.88
CA SER A 52 16.99 33.22 24.10
C SER A 52 15.78 34.03 24.61
N GLY A 53 15.21 33.67 25.76
CA GLY A 53 14.13 34.44 26.39
C GLY A 53 12.74 34.15 25.83
N ILE A 54 12.43 32.89 25.49
CA ILE A 54 11.06 32.46 25.12
C ILE A 54 10.19 32.40 26.39
N ASN A 55 9.65 33.54 26.81
CA ASN A 55 8.93 33.71 28.07
C ASN A 55 7.46 34.10 27.92
N THR A 56 6.96 34.16 26.68
CA THR A 56 5.55 34.44 26.39
C THR A 56 4.99 33.45 25.39
N PRO A 57 3.70 33.10 25.49
CA PRO A 57 3.05 32.16 24.57
C PRO A 57 3.06 32.68 23.12
N GLN A 58 3.04 34.00 22.91
CA GLN A 58 3.07 34.63 21.59
C GLN A 58 4.42 34.42 20.89
N ILE A 59 5.53 34.64 21.61
CA ILE A 59 6.89 34.37 21.09
C ILE A 59 7.01 32.89 20.75
N LEU A 60 6.57 32.00 21.65
CA LEU A 60 6.64 30.57 21.40
C LEU A 60 5.85 30.15 20.16
N GLN A 61 4.64 30.67 19.95
CA GLN A 61 3.83 30.37 18.78
C GLN A 61 4.52 30.80 17.47
N GLU A 62 5.19 31.95 17.47
CA GLU A 62 5.96 32.41 16.33
C GLU A 62 7.22 31.56 16.09
N VAL A 63 7.94 31.19 17.16
CA VAL A 63 9.09 30.26 17.07
C VAL A 63 8.67 28.92 16.48
N ILE A 64 7.56 28.34 16.97
CA ILE A 64 7.01 27.08 16.43
C ILE A 64 6.66 27.23 14.96
N SER A 65 5.96 28.31 14.59
CA SER A 65 5.58 28.55 13.19
C SER A 65 6.81 28.63 12.28
N LEU A 66 7.87 29.29 12.75
CA LEU A 66 9.14 29.43 12.04
C LEU A 66 9.85 28.07 11.84
N VAL A 67 9.87 27.23 12.87
CA VAL A 67 10.40 25.86 12.82
C VAL A 67 9.61 25.02 11.82
N PHE A 68 8.28 25.12 11.81
CA PHE A 68 7.45 24.39 10.86
C PHE A 68 7.70 24.80 9.42
N THR A 69 7.78 26.11 9.13
CA THR A 69 8.11 26.59 7.78
C THR A 69 9.45 26.02 7.31
N LYS A 70 10.47 26.04 8.19
CA LYS A 70 11.78 25.46 7.88
C LYS A 70 11.75 23.95 7.67
N ALA A 71 10.98 23.21 8.47
CA ALA A 71 10.84 21.77 8.30
C ALA A 71 10.13 21.39 6.99
N VAL A 72 9.26 22.26 6.47
CA VAL A 72 8.60 22.08 5.17
C VAL A 72 9.57 22.39 4.02
N ASP A 73 10.36 23.47 4.13
CA ASP A 73 11.37 23.84 3.13
C ASP A 73 12.50 22.80 3.06
N GLU A 74 12.86 22.20 4.21
CA GLU A 74 14.02 21.32 4.38
C GLU A 74 13.60 19.95 4.97
N PRO A 75 12.89 19.10 4.20
CA PRO A 75 12.31 17.85 4.73
C PRO A 75 13.37 16.84 5.18
N THR A 76 14.60 16.92 4.67
CA THR A 76 15.75 16.10 5.08
C THR A 76 16.11 16.27 6.56
N PHE A 77 15.84 17.45 7.12
CA PHE A 77 16.17 17.80 8.50
C PHE A 77 14.97 17.70 9.45
N CYS A 78 13.82 17.22 8.96
CA CYS A 78 12.58 17.04 9.73
C CYS A 78 12.78 16.27 11.07
N PRO A 79 13.58 15.18 11.13
CA PRO A 79 13.85 14.51 12.41
C PRO A 79 14.54 15.41 13.45
N MET A 80 15.41 16.32 13.01
CA MET A 80 16.06 17.28 13.92
C MET A 80 15.09 18.33 14.42
N TYR A 81 14.23 18.87 13.53
CA TYR A 81 13.18 19.81 13.92
C TYR A 81 12.20 19.17 14.92
N ALA A 82 11.88 17.88 14.79
CA ALA A 82 11.10 17.15 15.77
C ALA A 82 11.80 17.07 17.14
N ALA A 83 13.10 16.76 17.16
CA ALA A 83 13.90 16.76 18.38
C ALA A 83 14.01 18.15 19.02
N LEU A 84 14.06 19.21 18.21
CA LEU A 84 14.05 20.61 18.69
C LEU A 84 12.75 20.91 19.43
N CYS A 85 11.61 20.57 18.84
CA CYS A 85 10.29 20.72 19.46
C CYS A 85 10.17 19.94 20.78
N GLU A 86 10.77 18.74 20.86
CA GLU A 86 10.82 17.99 22.11
C GLU A 86 11.62 18.72 23.19
N ASN A 87 12.80 19.25 22.85
CA ASN A 87 13.62 20.02 23.79
C ASN A 87 12.94 21.30 24.25
N LEU A 88 12.32 22.05 23.34
CA LEU A 88 11.51 23.23 23.68
C LEU A 88 10.37 22.87 24.64
N SER A 89 9.72 21.71 24.41
CA SER A 89 8.67 21.24 25.31
C SER A 89 9.20 20.89 26.69
N ARG A 90 10.39 20.29 26.81
CA ARG A 90 10.94 19.92 28.12
C ARG A 90 11.54 21.12 28.88
N GLY A 91 12.13 22.06 28.15
CA GLY A 91 12.88 23.19 28.72
C GLY A 91 12.04 24.40 29.13
N LEU A 92 10.80 24.51 28.67
CA LEU A 92 9.92 25.64 28.98
C LEU A 92 8.86 25.27 30.03
N PRO A 93 8.98 25.75 31.29
CA PRO A 93 8.06 25.40 32.37
C PRO A 93 6.64 25.93 32.14
N GLU A 94 6.49 27.07 31.45
CA GLU A 94 5.18 27.64 31.08
C GLU A 94 4.37 26.72 30.14
N LEU A 95 5.06 25.85 29.40
CA LEU A 95 4.44 24.90 28.49
C LEU A 95 3.95 23.63 29.19
N ALA A 96 4.36 23.36 30.43
CA ALA A 96 4.05 22.11 31.13
C ALA A 96 2.54 21.90 31.35
N SER A 97 1.79 22.97 31.60
CA SER A 97 0.32 22.94 31.73
C SER A 97 -0.37 22.64 30.39
N PHE A 98 0.09 23.27 29.31
CA PHE A 98 -0.37 23.05 27.94
C PHE A 98 -0.05 21.63 27.44
N GLN A 99 1.12 21.10 27.79
CA GLN A 99 1.57 19.76 27.43
C GLN A 99 0.63 18.64 27.92
N SER A 100 -0.01 18.82 29.08
CA SER A 100 -0.95 17.81 29.60
C SER A 100 -2.14 17.59 28.66
N ARG A 101 -2.58 18.63 27.95
CA ARG A 101 -3.66 18.56 26.96
C ARG A 101 -3.17 17.95 25.64
N CYS A 102 -2.03 18.40 25.12
CA CYS A 102 -1.44 17.87 23.87
C CYS A 102 -1.07 16.39 23.98
N ARG A 103 -0.48 15.94 25.11
CA ARG A 103 -0.13 14.53 25.32
C ARG A 103 -1.36 13.62 25.30
N LYS A 104 -2.51 14.07 25.81
CA LYS A 104 -3.75 13.29 25.79
C LYS A 104 -4.29 13.13 24.37
N GLU A 105 -4.26 14.18 23.56
CA GLU A 105 -4.73 14.13 22.16
C GLU A 105 -3.83 13.26 21.29
N VAL A 106 -2.50 13.34 21.43
CA VAL A 106 -1.57 12.45 20.71
C VAL A 106 -1.80 10.98 21.08
N ARG A 107 -2.04 10.67 22.37
CA ARG A 107 -2.36 9.30 22.82
C ARG A 107 -3.70 8.82 22.27
N LYS A 108 -4.71 9.71 22.15
CA LYS A 108 -5.99 9.38 21.51
C LYS A 108 -5.80 9.07 20.03
N GLY A 109 -5.04 9.89 19.31
CA GLY A 109 -4.72 9.70 17.88
C GLY A 109 -4.06 8.34 17.61
N LYS A 110 -2.99 8.01 18.35
CA LYS A 110 -2.33 6.69 18.25
C LYS A 110 -3.30 5.53 18.48
N ARG A 111 -4.15 5.62 19.52
CA ARG A 111 -5.13 4.57 19.84
C ARG A 111 -6.18 4.41 18.74
N GLU A 112 -6.59 5.49 18.09
CA GLU A 112 -7.55 5.46 17.00
C GLU A 112 -6.94 4.86 15.72
N GLU A 113 -5.69 5.21 15.40
CA GLU A 113 -4.94 4.63 14.30
C GLU A 113 -4.78 3.11 14.46
N THR A 114 -4.33 2.64 15.63
CA THR A 114 -4.22 1.19 15.90
C THR A 114 -5.57 0.48 15.79
N ARG A 115 -6.66 1.14 16.20
CA ARG A 115 -8.02 0.59 16.04
C ARG A 115 -8.43 0.50 14.57
N ARG A 116 -8.13 1.52 13.77
CA ARG A 116 -8.40 1.52 12.32
C ARG A 116 -7.60 0.42 11.61
N GLU A 117 -6.34 0.24 11.94
CA GLU A 117 -5.49 -0.81 11.40
C GLU A 117 -6.02 -2.21 11.73
N LYS A 118 -6.30 -2.49 13.00
CA LYS A 118 -6.92 -3.78 13.42
C LYS A 118 -8.23 -4.06 12.71
N ARG A 119 -9.05 -3.03 12.46
CA ARG A 119 -10.31 -3.18 11.73
C ARG A 119 -10.08 -3.51 10.25
N ARG A 120 -9.08 -2.88 9.61
CA ARG A 120 -8.68 -3.16 8.23
C ARG A 120 -8.12 -4.57 8.09
N GLU A 121 -7.27 -5.00 9.01
CA GLU A 121 -6.68 -6.35 9.03
C GLU A 121 -7.77 -7.42 9.16
N LYS A 122 -8.66 -7.31 10.16
CA LYS A 122 -9.82 -8.21 10.31
C LYS A 122 -10.71 -8.24 9.08
N GLY A 123 -10.89 -7.09 8.41
CA GLY A 123 -11.64 -7.02 7.16
C GLY A 123 -10.98 -7.81 6.03
N ARG A 124 -9.66 -7.69 5.88
CA ARG A 124 -8.88 -8.42 4.87
C ARG A 124 -8.87 -9.92 5.12
N GLU A 125 -8.69 -10.34 6.36
CA GLU A 125 -8.69 -11.75 6.76
C GLU A 125 -10.05 -12.41 6.46
N LYS A 126 -11.15 -11.82 6.94
CA LYS A 126 -12.51 -12.29 6.64
C LYS A 126 -12.80 -12.32 5.13
N GLY A 127 -12.29 -11.34 4.38
CA GLY A 127 -12.42 -11.30 2.93
C GLY A 127 -11.69 -12.46 2.24
N ARG A 128 -10.45 -12.75 2.68
CA ARG A 128 -9.65 -13.87 2.15
C ARG A 128 -10.27 -15.22 2.45
N GLU A 129 -10.74 -15.42 3.67
CA GLU A 129 -11.39 -16.66 4.10
C GLU A 129 -12.66 -16.94 3.30
N LYS A 130 -13.60 -15.98 3.28
CA LYS A 130 -14.83 -16.07 2.48
C LYS A 130 -14.55 -16.28 0.99
N GLY A 131 -13.52 -15.62 0.46
CA GLY A 131 -13.07 -15.78 -0.91
C GLY A 131 -12.58 -17.20 -1.21
N ARG A 132 -11.75 -17.77 -0.32
CA ARG A 132 -11.26 -19.15 -0.44
C ARG A 132 -12.38 -20.17 -0.37
N GLU A 133 -13.30 -20.02 0.57
CA GLU A 133 -14.42 -20.94 0.76
C GLU A 133 -15.34 -20.95 -0.46
N LYS A 134 -15.83 -19.77 -0.89
CA LYS A 134 -16.66 -19.63 -2.10
C LYS A 134 -15.94 -20.13 -3.35
N GLY A 135 -14.62 -19.90 -3.44
CA GLY A 135 -13.81 -20.41 -4.55
C GLY A 135 -13.73 -21.93 -4.59
N ARG A 136 -13.54 -22.58 -3.43
CA ARG A 136 -13.50 -24.05 -3.31
C ARG A 136 -14.85 -24.68 -3.64
N GLU A 137 -15.94 -24.11 -3.13
CA GLU A 137 -17.30 -24.61 -3.37
C GLU A 137 -17.67 -24.52 -4.86
N LYS A 138 -17.54 -23.33 -5.47
CA LYS A 138 -17.77 -23.14 -6.91
C LYS A 138 -16.87 -24.02 -7.77
N GLY A 139 -15.62 -24.24 -7.36
CA GLY A 139 -14.69 -25.13 -8.04
C GLY A 139 -15.15 -26.60 -8.02
N ARG A 140 -15.60 -27.09 -6.86
CA ARG A 140 -16.11 -28.46 -6.70
C ARG A 140 -17.38 -28.70 -7.50
N GLU A 141 -18.31 -27.76 -7.47
CA GLU A 141 -19.58 -27.84 -8.18
C GLU A 141 -19.37 -27.88 -9.70
N LYS A 142 -18.63 -26.90 -10.25
CA LYS A 142 -18.26 -26.88 -11.68
C LYS A 142 -17.47 -28.13 -12.09
N GLY A 143 -16.62 -28.65 -11.21
CA GLY A 143 -15.88 -29.89 -11.46
C GLY A 143 -16.79 -31.12 -11.57
N ARG A 144 -17.76 -31.26 -10.65
CA ARG A 144 -18.75 -32.36 -10.67
C ARG A 144 -19.65 -32.30 -11.90
N GLU A 145 -20.12 -31.12 -12.26
CA GLU A 145 -21.00 -30.92 -13.42
C GLU A 145 -20.29 -31.29 -14.73
N LYS A 146 -19.10 -30.70 -14.97
CA LYS A 146 -18.27 -31.04 -16.15
C LYS A 146 -17.88 -32.53 -16.18
N GLY A 147 -17.66 -33.15 -15.02
CA GLY A 147 -17.38 -34.58 -14.92
C GLY A 147 -18.58 -35.45 -15.32
N ARG A 148 -19.78 -35.12 -14.85
CA ARG A 148 -21.02 -35.82 -15.22
C ARG A 148 -21.34 -35.70 -16.71
N GLU A 149 -21.17 -34.50 -17.27
CA GLU A 149 -21.42 -34.22 -18.68
C GLU A 149 -20.47 -35.03 -19.58
N LYS A 150 -19.16 -34.92 -19.36
CA LYS A 150 -18.15 -35.72 -20.09
C LYS A 150 -18.36 -37.23 -19.92
N GLY A 151 -18.81 -37.67 -18.75
CA GLY A 151 -19.14 -39.07 -18.50
C GLY A 151 -20.33 -39.56 -19.31
N ARG A 152 -21.41 -38.78 -19.39
CA ARG A 152 -22.60 -39.08 -20.22
C ARG A 152 -22.25 -39.12 -21.70
N GLU A 153 -21.45 -38.17 -22.17
CA GLU A 153 -21.03 -38.08 -23.57
C GLU A 153 -20.19 -39.30 -23.98
N LYS A 154 -19.13 -39.62 -23.24
CA LYS A 154 -18.30 -40.81 -23.48
C LYS A 154 -19.10 -42.12 -23.37
N GLY A 155 -20.08 -42.17 -22.48
CA GLY A 155 -21.00 -43.32 -22.36
C GLY A 155 -21.88 -43.51 -23.59
N ARG A 156 -22.46 -42.42 -24.13
CA ARG A 156 -23.24 -42.45 -25.37
C ARG A 156 -22.40 -42.86 -26.58
N GLU A 157 -21.17 -42.36 -26.67
CA GLU A 157 -20.24 -42.68 -27.75
C GLU A 157 -19.86 -44.17 -27.75
N LYS A 158 -19.41 -44.71 -26.60
CA LYS A 158 -19.10 -46.14 -26.45
C LYS A 158 -20.31 -47.05 -26.70
N GLY A 159 -21.51 -46.60 -26.32
CA GLY A 159 -22.76 -47.32 -26.59
C GLY A 159 -23.07 -47.42 -28.09
N ARG A 160 -22.88 -46.32 -28.84
CA ARG A 160 -23.04 -46.32 -30.31
C ARG A 160 -22.02 -47.21 -31.01
N GLU A 161 -20.78 -47.22 -30.53
CA GLU A 161 -19.71 -48.03 -31.10
C GLU A 161 -19.95 -49.53 -30.88
N LYS A 162 -20.35 -49.94 -29.67
CA LYS A 162 -20.72 -51.33 -29.37
C LYS A 162 -21.95 -51.81 -30.16
N GLY A 163 -23.00 -50.98 -30.25
CA GLY A 163 -24.19 -51.31 -31.04
C GLY A 163 -23.89 -51.53 -32.53
N ARG A 164 -22.93 -50.78 -33.10
CA ARG A 164 -22.45 -51.01 -34.47
C ARG A 164 -21.64 -52.31 -34.62
N GLY A 165 -20.89 -52.70 -33.60
CA GLY A 165 -20.15 -53.96 -33.57
C GLY A 165 -21.06 -55.19 -33.53
N ASP A 166 -22.13 -55.14 -32.74
CA ASP A 166 -23.11 -56.22 -32.63
C ASP A 166 -23.97 -56.36 -33.90
N SER A 167 -24.38 -55.25 -34.55
CA SER A 167 -25.05 -55.32 -35.86
C SER A 167 -24.17 -55.90 -36.97
N LYS A 168 -22.86 -55.58 -36.99
CA LYS A 168 -21.92 -56.16 -37.96
C LYS A 168 -21.64 -57.64 -37.72
N LYS A 169 -21.67 -58.11 -36.47
CA LYS A 169 -21.58 -59.55 -36.15
C LYS A 169 -22.80 -60.32 -36.64
N GLY A 170 -24.01 -59.76 -36.43
CA GLY A 170 -25.24 -60.38 -36.93
C GLY A 170 -25.32 -60.45 -38.45
N GLU A 171 -24.86 -59.42 -39.17
CA GLU A 171 -24.77 -59.45 -40.64
C GLU A 171 -23.65 -60.40 -41.14
N GLY A 172 -22.52 -60.49 -40.44
CA GLY A 172 -21.42 -61.41 -40.78
C GLY A 172 -21.76 -62.88 -40.57
N GLU A 173 -22.44 -63.23 -39.48
CA GLU A 173 -22.94 -64.60 -39.23
C GLU A 173 -23.97 -65.03 -40.29
N MET A 174 -24.83 -64.11 -40.74
CA MET A 174 -25.85 -64.41 -41.76
C MET A 174 -25.24 -64.63 -43.16
N VAL A 175 -24.13 -63.95 -43.48
CA VAL A 175 -23.37 -64.14 -44.72
C VAL A 175 -22.51 -65.41 -44.68
N GLU A 176 -21.85 -65.71 -43.55
CA GLU A 176 -21.10 -66.97 -43.40
C GLU A 176 -22.01 -68.20 -43.45
N GLU A 177 -23.17 -68.17 -42.80
CA GLU A 177 -24.14 -69.28 -42.84
C GLU A 177 -24.66 -69.52 -44.27
N SER A 178 -24.83 -68.44 -45.05
CA SER A 178 -25.26 -68.52 -46.44
C SER A 178 -24.17 -69.11 -47.36
N VAL A 179 -22.91 -68.69 -47.20
CA VAL A 179 -21.76 -69.21 -47.98
C VAL A 179 -21.48 -70.68 -47.65
N TRP A 180 -21.64 -71.09 -46.39
CA TRP A 180 -21.45 -72.47 -45.96
C TRP A 180 -22.55 -73.42 -46.50
N LYS A 181 -23.78 -72.93 -46.66
CA LYS A 181 -24.88 -73.66 -47.30
C LYS A 181 -24.67 -73.84 -48.81
N GLN A 182 -24.02 -72.88 -49.47
CA GLN A 182 -23.77 -72.91 -50.92
C GLN A 182 -22.60 -73.83 -51.31
N THR A 183 -21.50 -73.79 -50.54
CA THR A 183 -20.31 -74.62 -50.78
C THR A 183 -20.51 -76.11 -50.48
N ARG A 184 -21.45 -76.46 -49.60
CA ARG A 184 -21.82 -77.85 -49.30
C ARG A 184 -22.77 -78.48 -50.33
N GLY A 185 -23.35 -77.66 -51.22
CA GLY A 185 -24.18 -78.13 -52.34
C GLY A 185 -23.40 -78.67 -53.54
N GLU A 186 -22.09 -78.40 -53.62
CA GLU A 186 -21.28 -78.65 -54.84
C GLU A 186 -20.36 -79.88 -54.76
N THR A 187 -20.45 -80.71 -53.72
CA THR A 187 -19.60 -81.91 -53.52
C THR A 187 -20.35 -83.24 -53.39
N ARG A 188 -21.58 -83.33 -53.93
CA ARG A 188 -22.28 -84.62 -54.10
C ARG A 188 -22.96 -84.69 -55.46
N GLY A 189 -22.17 -85.03 -56.48
CA GLY A 189 -22.65 -85.25 -57.84
C GLY A 189 -21.53 -85.71 -58.75
N GLY A 190 -20.86 -86.81 -58.40
CA GLY A 190 -19.80 -87.38 -59.21
C GLY A 190 -19.34 -88.71 -58.67
N GLU A 191 -20.12 -89.77 -58.96
CA GLU A 191 -19.63 -91.14 -59.14
C GLU A 191 -20.79 -91.96 -59.74
N GLY A 192 -20.64 -92.31 -61.01
CA GLY A 192 -21.42 -93.27 -61.77
C GLY A 192 -20.46 -93.97 -62.71
#